data_AF-A0A1Y1J674-F1
#
_entry.id   AF-A0A1Y1J674-F1
#
_cell.length_a   1.000
_cell.length_b   1.000
_cell.length_c   1.000
_cell.angle_alpha   90.00
_cell.angle_beta   90.00
_cell.angle_gamma   90.00
#
_symmetry.space_group_name_H-M   'P 1'
#
loop_
_entity.id
_entity.type
_entity.pdbx_description
1 polymer ?
#
loop_
_entity_poly.entity_id
_entity_poly.type
_entity_poly.pdbx_seq_one_letter_code
_entity_poly.pdbx_strand_id
1 'polypeptide(L)'
;MITTKTRNAVCLTALLAAAGFMTAAQAQPDAAATDAAKAAAPQAAPAAQAVPANVDAAAADAALRKRLQAVVAAMDGKSKLAANNFNEEFLKNSPIDTVQKALDSVRTGVGSCQTVGRMESSTPLATSVLLSCTKGFVPMELAVEPKAPYRISGILLRPAFWK
;
A
#
# COMPACT_ATOMS: atom_id res chain seq x y z
N MET A 1 38.96 -34.35 35.67
CA MET A 1 38.99 -33.13 34.83
C MET A 1 37.64 -32.43 35.04
N ILE A 2 37.48 -31.22 35.61
CA ILE A 2 38.41 -30.11 35.91
C ILE A 2 39.13 -29.59 34.64
N THR A 3 39.03 -28.34 34.16
CA THR A 3 38.24 -27.12 34.54
C THR A 3 37.55 -26.55 33.25
N THR A 4 37.06 -25.31 33.03
CA THR A 4 37.03 -23.96 33.66
C THR A 4 35.76 -23.24 33.12
N LYS A 5 34.96 -22.38 33.78
CA LYS A 5 35.00 -21.56 35.02
C LYS A 5 35.55 -20.11 34.90
N THR A 6 34.88 -19.23 34.13
CA THR A 6 35.09 -17.76 34.19
C THR A 6 33.76 -17.01 34.44
N ARG A 7 33.80 -16.00 35.32
CA ARG A 7 32.72 -15.04 35.67
C ARG A 7 33.30 -13.61 35.61
N ASN A 8 32.48 -12.61 35.93
CA ASN A 8 32.81 -11.20 36.22
C ASN A 8 32.59 -10.24 35.02
N ALA A 9 32.11 -9.01 35.21
CA ALA A 9 31.48 -8.41 36.40
C ALA A 9 30.54 -7.24 36.03
N VAL A 10 29.76 -6.79 37.01
CA VAL A 10 28.94 -5.57 36.96
C VAL A 10 29.82 -4.32 36.96
N CYS A 11 29.48 -3.34 36.12
CA CYS A 11 29.73 -1.93 36.39
C CYS A 11 28.45 -1.13 36.13
N LEU A 12 27.74 -0.76 37.21
CA LEU A 12 26.81 0.36 37.16
C LEU A 12 27.62 1.65 37.27
N THR A 13 27.51 2.53 36.28
CA THR A 13 27.88 3.95 36.41
C THR A 13 26.73 4.78 35.88
N ALA A 14 25.85 5.20 36.78
CA ALA A 14 24.89 6.26 36.51
C ALA A 14 25.59 7.62 36.68
N LEU A 15 25.38 8.53 35.74
CA LEU A 15 25.74 9.94 35.86
C LEU A 15 24.68 10.77 35.14
N LEU A 16 24.09 11.73 35.86
CA LEU A 16 23.07 12.62 35.32
C LEU A 16 23.74 13.88 34.75
N ALA A 17 23.26 14.34 33.60
CA ALA A 17 23.21 15.75 33.25
C ALA A 17 22.03 15.98 32.29
N ALA A 18 21.39 17.14 32.39
CA ALA A 18 20.28 17.54 31.53
C ALA A 18 20.54 18.96 30.97
N ALA A 19 19.80 19.30 29.92
CA ALA A 19 19.89 20.54 29.13
C ALA A 19 21.20 20.70 28.32
N GLY A 20 21.19 21.38 27.16
CA GLY A 20 20.05 22.01 26.49
C GLY A 20 20.36 22.43 25.04
N PHE A 21 19.31 22.77 24.29
CA PHE A 21 19.41 23.23 22.90
C PHE A 21 19.84 24.71 22.82
N MET A 22 20.94 25.00 22.12
CA MET A 22 21.20 26.19 21.27
C MET A 22 22.44 25.85 20.39
N THR A 23 22.78 26.40 19.22
CA THR A 23 22.17 27.17 18.11
C THR A 23 23.38 27.81 17.39
N ALA A 24 23.41 27.87 16.04
CA ALA A 24 24.50 28.39 15.18
C ALA A 24 25.81 27.53 15.16
N ALA A 25 26.53 27.28 14.05
CA ALA A 25 26.83 28.01 12.80
C ALA A 25 27.97 29.06 12.97
N GLN A 26 29.14 29.05 12.29
CA GLN A 26 29.76 28.19 11.24
C GLN A 26 31.30 28.21 11.37
N ALA A 27 32.02 27.14 10.96
CA ALA A 27 33.35 27.20 10.30
C ALA A 27 33.86 25.79 9.87
N GLN A 28 34.62 25.72 8.77
CA GLN A 28 35.39 24.58 8.23
C GLN A 28 36.86 25.03 8.07
N PRO A 29 37.86 24.18 7.70
CA PRO A 29 37.84 22.73 7.38
C PRO A 29 38.82 21.94 8.33
N ASP A 30 39.34 20.71 8.11
CA ASP A 30 39.39 19.81 6.94
C ASP A 30 39.60 18.32 7.39
N ALA A 31 39.92 17.42 6.45
CA ALA A 31 40.37 16.02 6.59
C ALA A 31 39.29 14.93 6.75
N ALA A 32 38.89 14.40 5.59
CA ALA A 32 37.95 13.31 5.32
C ALA A 32 38.10 11.99 6.11
N ALA A 33 36.96 11.34 6.43
CA ALA A 33 36.76 9.88 6.35
C ALA A 33 35.29 9.41 6.58
N THR A 34 34.40 9.51 5.59
CA THR A 34 33.11 8.77 5.60
C THR A 34 32.61 8.44 4.18
N ASP A 35 32.51 7.15 3.84
CA ASP A 35 31.81 6.69 2.63
C ASP A 35 30.89 5.51 2.97
N ALA A 36 29.83 5.82 3.73
CA ALA A 36 28.94 4.84 4.36
C ALA A 36 27.48 5.35 4.52
N ALA A 37 27.01 6.19 3.58
CA ALA A 37 25.70 6.82 3.65
C ALA A 37 24.97 6.85 2.30
N LYS A 38 24.73 5.67 1.70
CA LYS A 38 23.81 5.57 0.56
C LYS A 38 22.39 5.89 1.03
N ALA A 39 21.96 7.13 0.80
CA ALA A 39 20.73 7.68 1.33
C ALA A 39 19.51 6.81 1.02
N ALA A 40 18.66 6.61 2.05
CA ALA A 40 17.30 6.14 1.84
C ALA A 40 16.54 7.22 1.06
N ALA A 41 16.24 6.96 -0.20
CA ALA A 41 15.43 7.87 -1.01
C ALA A 41 14.06 8.09 -0.34
N PRO A 42 13.55 9.32 -0.27
CA PRO A 42 12.20 9.57 0.23
C PRO A 42 11.19 8.72 -0.54
N GLN A 43 10.44 7.88 0.18
CA GLN A 43 9.32 7.16 -0.42
C GLN A 43 8.30 8.20 -0.85
N ALA A 44 8.13 8.36 -2.17
CA ALA A 44 7.19 9.31 -2.72
C ALA A 44 5.78 8.98 -2.21
N ALA A 45 5.20 9.89 -1.42
CA ALA A 45 3.78 9.81 -1.08
C ALA A 45 2.99 9.78 -2.39
N PRO A 46 1.93 8.95 -2.51
CA PRO A 46 1.10 8.92 -3.71
C PRO A 46 0.59 10.32 -4.01
N ALA A 47 1.05 10.89 -5.13
CA ALA A 47 0.59 12.21 -5.55
C ALA A 47 -0.91 12.11 -5.80
N ALA A 48 -1.72 12.80 -4.98
CA ALA A 48 -3.16 12.86 -5.14
C ALA A 48 -3.46 13.52 -6.49
N GLN A 49 -3.74 12.70 -7.50
CA GLN A 49 -3.93 13.16 -8.86
C GLN A 49 -5.14 14.09 -8.90
N ALA A 50 -4.90 15.37 -9.19
CA ALA A 50 -5.96 16.36 -9.30
C ALA A 50 -6.99 15.89 -10.34
N VAL A 51 -8.24 15.75 -9.91
CA VAL A 51 -9.34 15.28 -10.77
C VAL A 51 -9.50 16.26 -11.93
N PRO A 52 -9.37 15.83 -13.20
CA PRO A 52 -9.53 16.72 -14.33
C PRO A 52 -10.91 17.41 -14.31
N ALA A 53 -10.94 18.71 -14.62
CA ALA A 53 -12.13 19.56 -14.47
C ALA A 53 -13.33 19.18 -15.37
N ASN A 54 -13.18 18.16 -16.21
CA ASN A 54 -14.19 17.60 -17.12
C ASN A 54 -14.70 16.21 -16.71
N VAL A 55 -14.36 15.72 -15.50
CA VAL A 55 -14.86 14.43 -14.98
C VAL A 55 -16.27 14.59 -14.43
N ASP A 56 -17.22 13.81 -14.97
CA ASP A 56 -18.52 13.57 -14.32
C ASP A 56 -18.29 12.71 -13.07
N ALA A 57 -18.28 13.37 -11.91
CA ALA A 57 -18.05 12.73 -10.62
C ALA A 57 -19.11 11.68 -10.25
N ALA A 58 -20.36 11.84 -10.70
CA ALA A 58 -21.44 10.90 -10.39
C ALA A 58 -21.33 9.63 -11.25
N ALA A 59 -21.07 9.79 -12.56
CA ALA A 59 -20.82 8.65 -13.44
C ALA A 59 -19.50 7.93 -13.10
N ALA A 60 -18.46 8.68 -12.72
CA ALA A 60 -17.19 8.13 -12.26
C ALA A 60 -17.37 7.26 -11.00
N ASP A 61 -18.02 7.77 -9.96
CA ASP A 61 -18.25 7.01 -8.72
C ASP A 61 -19.19 5.82 -8.92
N ALA A 62 -20.25 5.97 -9.73
CA ALA A 62 -21.15 4.87 -10.06
C ALA A 62 -20.42 3.74 -10.82
N ALA A 63 -19.54 4.10 -11.76
CA ALA A 63 -18.70 3.14 -12.45
C ALA A 63 -17.65 2.53 -11.53
N LEU A 64 -16.98 3.31 -10.68
CA LEU A 64 -16.01 2.85 -9.68
C LEU A 64 -16.63 1.83 -8.72
N ARG A 65 -17.85 2.09 -8.22
CA ARG A 65 -18.63 1.12 -7.42
C ARG A 65 -18.93 -0.16 -8.20
N LYS A 66 -19.27 -0.07 -9.48
CA LYS A 66 -19.51 -1.24 -10.36
C LYS A 66 -18.23 -2.05 -10.62
N ARG A 67 -17.08 -1.38 -10.84
CA ARG A 67 -15.77 -2.03 -10.99
C ARG A 67 -15.36 -2.73 -9.69
N LEU A 68 -15.54 -2.07 -8.54
CA LEU A 68 -15.29 -2.61 -7.20
C LEU A 68 -16.10 -3.89 -6.95
N GLN A 69 -17.40 -3.88 -7.24
CA GLN A 69 -18.25 -5.07 -7.12
C GLN A 69 -17.75 -6.23 -7.99
N ALA A 70 -17.31 -5.96 -9.23
CA ALA A 70 -16.75 -6.98 -10.11
C ALA A 70 -15.44 -7.57 -9.56
N VAL A 71 -14.52 -6.72 -9.05
CA VAL A 71 -13.25 -7.17 -8.46
C VAL A 71 -13.49 -8.00 -7.20
N VAL A 72 -14.35 -7.55 -6.28
CA VAL A 72 -14.66 -8.29 -5.05
C VAL A 72 -15.39 -9.61 -5.34
N ALA A 73 -16.29 -9.65 -6.33
CA ALA A 73 -16.92 -10.89 -6.77
C ALA A 73 -15.91 -11.89 -7.37
N ALA A 74 -14.87 -11.41 -8.06
CA ALA A 74 -13.79 -12.26 -8.57
C ALA A 74 -12.83 -12.72 -7.45
N MET A 75 -12.49 -11.87 -6.49
CA MET A 75 -11.74 -12.25 -5.28
C MET A 75 -12.49 -13.30 -4.44
N ASP A 76 -13.81 -13.19 -4.36
CA ASP A 76 -14.65 -14.19 -3.69
C ASP A 76 -14.89 -15.44 -4.56
N GLY A 77 -14.36 -15.46 -5.79
CA GLY A 77 -14.46 -16.55 -6.76
C GLY A 77 -15.88 -16.85 -7.26
N LYS A 78 -16.76 -15.84 -7.22
CA LYS A 78 -18.14 -15.89 -7.75
C LYS A 78 -18.22 -15.51 -9.23
N SER A 79 -17.19 -14.88 -9.78
CA SER A 79 -17.08 -14.48 -11.18
C SER A 79 -15.63 -14.49 -11.66
N LYS A 80 -15.43 -14.29 -12.96
CA LYS A 80 -14.13 -13.89 -13.54
C LYS A 80 -14.18 -12.43 -13.97
N LEU A 81 -13.04 -11.74 -13.93
CA LEU A 81 -12.96 -10.40 -14.50
C LEU A 81 -12.83 -10.44 -16.03
N ALA A 82 -13.75 -9.76 -16.71
CA ALA A 82 -13.62 -9.49 -18.15
C ALA A 82 -12.60 -8.36 -18.39
N ALA A 83 -11.74 -8.52 -19.41
CA ALA A 83 -10.69 -7.55 -19.74
C ALA A 83 -11.22 -6.13 -20.02
N ASN A 84 -12.45 -5.98 -20.53
CA ASN A 84 -13.10 -4.68 -20.75
C ASN A 84 -13.41 -3.89 -19.45
N ASN A 85 -13.14 -4.45 -18.27
CA ASN A 85 -13.11 -3.69 -17.03
C ASN A 85 -11.88 -2.79 -16.90
N PHE A 86 -10.80 -3.07 -17.63
CA PHE A 86 -9.50 -2.42 -17.49
C PHE A 86 -9.16 -1.54 -18.69
N ASN A 87 -8.36 -0.50 -18.47
CA ASN A 87 -7.76 0.26 -19.55
C ASN A 87 -6.58 -0.52 -20.19
N GLU A 88 -6.17 -0.10 -21.38
CA GLU A 88 -5.16 -0.82 -22.17
C GLU A 88 -3.76 -0.74 -21.55
N GLU A 89 -3.46 0.35 -20.83
CA GLU A 89 -2.18 0.58 -20.17
C GLU A 89 -1.99 -0.38 -18.98
N PHE A 90 -3.03 -0.58 -18.17
CA PHE A 90 -3.04 -1.58 -17.11
C PHE A 90 -2.85 -2.99 -17.70
N LEU A 91 -3.59 -3.35 -18.76
CA LEU A 91 -3.51 -4.70 -19.35
C LEU A 91 -2.16 -5.00 -20.03
N LYS A 92 -1.43 -3.99 -20.53
CA LYS A 92 -0.06 -4.15 -21.03
C LYS A 92 0.92 -4.54 -19.92
N ASN A 93 0.73 -4.00 -18.71
CA ASN A 93 1.58 -4.26 -17.54
C ASN A 93 1.08 -5.43 -16.68
N SER A 94 -0.19 -5.81 -16.80
CA SER A 94 -0.86 -6.85 -16.03
C SER A 94 -1.95 -7.53 -16.87
N PRO A 95 -1.58 -8.54 -17.69
CA PRO A 95 -2.54 -9.31 -18.49
C PRO A 95 -3.64 -9.94 -17.63
N ILE A 96 -4.84 -10.07 -18.18
CA ILE A 96 -6.04 -10.45 -17.41
C ILE A 96 -5.91 -11.79 -16.66
N ASP A 97 -5.19 -12.76 -17.21
CA ASP A 97 -4.91 -14.04 -16.54
C ASP A 97 -3.98 -13.89 -15.33
N THR A 98 -3.02 -12.96 -15.39
CA THR A 98 -2.15 -12.61 -14.26
C THR A 98 -2.95 -11.93 -13.15
N VAL A 99 -3.88 -11.05 -13.52
CA VAL A 99 -4.80 -10.38 -12.58
C VAL A 99 -5.68 -11.42 -11.89
N GLN A 100 -6.34 -12.30 -12.65
CA GLN A 100 -7.21 -13.34 -12.08
C GLN A 100 -6.42 -14.26 -11.14
N LYS A 101 -5.22 -14.73 -11.54
CA LYS A 101 -4.33 -15.52 -10.68
C LYS A 101 -3.93 -14.79 -9.39
N ALA A 102 -3.74 -13.47 -9.42
CA ALA A 102 -3.45 -12.69 -8.22
C ALA A 102 -4.66 -12.65 -7.26
N LEU A 103 -5.87 -12.48 -7.77
CA LEU A 103 -7.10 -12.52 -6.95
C LEU A 103 -7.36 -13.93 -6.39
N ASP A 104 -7.18 -14.97 -7.22
CA ASP A 104 -7.31 -16.38 -6.82
C ASP A 104 -6.27 -16.77 -5.74
N SER A 105 -5.06 -16.22 -5.83
CA SER A 105 -4.00 -16.38 -4.82
C SER A 105 -4.38 -15.74 -3.48
N VAL A 106 -4.91 -14.52 -3.49
CA VAL A 106 -5.45 -13.87 -2.28
C VAL A 106 -6.59 -14.71 -1.68
N ARG A 107 -7.54 -15.18 -2.49
CA ARG A 107 -8.64 -16.06 -2.04
C ARG A 107 -8.13 -17.34 -1.38
N THR A 108 -7.08 -17.94 -1.95
CA THR A 108 -6.43 -19.14 -1.37
C THR A 108 -5.78 -18.82 -0.02
N GLY A 109 -5.11 -17.67 0.07
CA GLY A 109 -4.49 -17.13 1.28
C GLY A 109 -5.50 -16.86 2.40
N VAL A 110 -6.46 -15.96 2.20
CA VAL A 110 -7.35 -15.44 3.27
C VAL A 110 -8.79 -15.99 3.26
N GLY A 111 -9.16 -16.81 2.28
CA GLY A 111 -10.51 -17.35 2.10
C GLY A 111 -11.45 -16.43 1.32
N SER A 112 -12.76 -16.70 1.42
CA SER A 112 -13.82 -15.89 0.83
C SER A 112 -13.89 -14.50 1.46
N CYS A 113 -14.24 -13.48 0.67
CA CYS A 113 -14.10 -12.05 1.02
C CYS A 113 -15.36 -11.23 0.74
N GLN A 114 -15.67 -10.27 1.61
CA GLN A 114 -16.76 -9.31 1.47
C GLN A 114 -16.31 -7.89 1.87
N THR A 115 -16.79 -6.85 1.17
CA THR A 115 -16.54 -5.46 1.56
C THR A 115 -17.28 -5.13 2.86
N VAL A 116 -16.55 -4.71 3.89
CA VAL A 116 -17.13 -4.27 5.19
C VAL A 116 -16.97 -2.77 5.44
N GLY A 117 -16.14 -2.08 4.66
CA GLY A 117 -16.04 -0.63 4.69
C GLY A 117 -15.52 -0.09 3.36
N ARG A 118 -16.02 1.08 2.97
CA ARG A 118 -15.43 1.94 1.94
C ARG A 118 -14.96 3.21 2.66
N MET A 119 -13.70 3.57 2.47
CA MET A 119 -13.19 4.85 2.97
C MET A 119 -13.69 5.97 2.06
N GLU A 120 -14.06 7.09 2.67
CA GLU A 120 -14.36 8.31 1.91
C GLU A 120 -13.12 8.77 1.16
N SER A 121 -13.32 9.23 -0.08
CA SER A 121 -12.27 9.69 -0.97
C SER A 121 -12.62 11.09 -1.44
N SER A 122 -11.64 12.00 -1.42
CA SER A 122 -11.75 13.33 -2.00
C SER A 122 -11.79 13.32 -3.55
N THR A 123 -11.69 12.14 -4.17
CA THR A 123 -11.73 11.97 -5.63
C THR A 123 -12.78 10.91 -6.04
N PRO A 124 -13.60 11.15 -7.08
CA PRO A 124 -14.58 10.17 -7.56
C PRO A 124 -13.95 9.04 -8.41
N LEU A 125 -12.63 9.12 -8.66
CA LEU A 125 -11.87 8.21 -9.51
C LEU A 125 -11.13 7.11 -8.73
N ALA A 126 -10.98 7.25 -7.42
CA ALA A 126 -10.27 6.28 -6.58
C ALA A 126 -11.03 5.98 -5.28
N THR A 127 -10.87 4.76 -4.77
CA THR A 127 -11.44 4.37 -3.47
C THR A 127 -10.59 3.31 -2.78
N SER A 128 -10.42 3.47 -1.47
CA SER A 128 -9.91 2.43 -0.58
C SER A 128 -11.09 1.70 0.08
N VAL A 129 -10.97 0.39 0.24
CA VAL A 129 -11.95 -0.47 0.91
C VAL A 129 -11.26 -1.42 1.88
N LEU A 130 -11.99 -1.83 2.92
CA LEU A 130 -11.61 -2.95 3.77
C LEU A 130 -12.47 -4.15 3.41
N LEU A 131 -11.82 -5.25 3.01
CA LEU A 131 -12.44 -6.54 2.79
C LEU A 131 -12.30 -7.37 4.07
N SER A 132 -13.41 -7.87 4.61
CA SER A 132 -13.42 -8.92 5.63
C SER A 132 -13.40 -10.26 4.91
N CYS A 133 -12.36 -11.05 5.14
CA CYS A 133 -12.20 -12.38 4.56
C CYS A 133 -12.25 -13.47 5.64
N THR A 134 -12.39 -14.74 5.26
CA THR A 134 -12.56 -15.85 6.22
C THR A 134 -11.50 -15.87 7.32
N LYS A 135 -10.22 -15.66 6.98
CA LYS A 135 -9.08 -15.79 7.90
C LYS A 135 -8.47 -14.44 8.36
N GLY A 136 -8.99 -13.32 7.87
CA GLY A 136 -8.34 -12.01 8.06
C GLY A 136 -9.09 -10.85 7.43
N PHE A 137 -8.39 -9.74 7.24
CA PHE A 137 -8.85 -8.56 6.51
C PHE A 137 -7.83 -8.16 5.45
N VAL A 138 -8.31 -7.69 4.30
CA VAL A 138 -7.49 -7.21 3.18
C VAL A 138 -7.88 -5.77 2.85
N PRO A 139 -6.99 -4.79 3.07
CA PRO A 139 -7.17 -3.46 2.50
C PRO A 139 -6.90 -3.51 0.99
N MET A 140 -7.82 -2.96 0.20
CA MET A 140 -7.69 -2.87 -1.25
C MET A 140 -7.99 -1.44 -1.72
N GLU A 141 -7.22 -0.96 -2.68
CA GLU A 141 -7.46 0.32 -3.36
C GLU A 141 -7.78 0.05 -4.83
N LEU A 142 -8.71 0.82 -5.39
CA LEU A 142 -9.16 0.71 -6.77
C LEU A 142 -9.21 2.11 -7.40
N ALA A 143 -8.62 2.26 -8.58
CA ALA A 143 -8.66 3.48 -9.38
C ALA A 143 -9.26 3.23 -10.77
N VAL A 144 -9.95 4.22 -11.32
CA VAL A 144 -10.45 4.26 -12.70
C VAL A 144 -9.87 5.45 -13.48
N GLU A 145 -9.76 5.30 -14.80
CA GLU A 145 -9.31 6.37 -15.69
C GLU A 145 -10.30 7.56 -15.72
N PRO A 146 -9.85 8.81 -15.90
CA PRO A 146 -10.68 10.03 -15.83
C PRO A 146 -11.58 10.26 -17.06
N LYS A 147 -12.01 9.20 -17.75
CA LYS A 147 -12.82 9.26 -18.97
C LYS A 147 -13.80 8.09 -19.01
N ALA A 148 -14.94 8.27 -19.66
CA ALA A 148 -15.86 7.16 -19.95
C ALA A 148 -15.14 6.08 -20.79
N PRO A 149 -15.36 4.77 -20.54
CA PRO A 149 -16.36 4.19 -19.64
C PRO A 149 -15.80 3.87 -18.24
N TYR A 150 -14.89 4.70 -17.71
CA TYR A 150 -14.29 4.60 -16.38
C TYR A 150 -13.79 3.18 -16.09
N ARG A 151 -12.82 2.76 -16.90
CA ARG A 151 -12.16 1.48 -16.75
C ARG A 151 -11.10 1.55 -15.66
N ILE A 152 -10.85 0.42 -15.01
CA ILE A 152 -9.83 0.24 -13.98
C ILE A 152 -8.46 0.63 -14.56
N SER A 153 -7.81 1.59 -13.92
CA SER A 153 -6.43 2.04 -14.18
C SER A 153 -5.44 1.48 -13.16
N GLY A 154 -5.92 1.05 -11.99
CA GLY A 154 -5.09 0.41 -10.97
C GLY A 154 -5.91 -0.40 -9.95
N ILE A 155 -5.33 -1.50 -9.47
CA ILE A 155 -5.76 -2.24 -8.28
C ILE A 155 -4.51 -2.38 -7.39
N LEU A 156 -4.61 -2.00 -6.13
CA LEU A 156 -3.59 -2.26 -5.11
C LEU A 156 -4.18 -3.13 -4.01
N LEU A 157 -3.53 -4.27 -3.74
CA LEU A 157 -3.85 -5.14 -2.61
C LEU A 157 -2.75 -4.97 -1.57
N ARG A 158 -3.11 -4.51 -0.38
CA ARG A 158 -2.19 -4.38 0.75
C ARG A 158 -2.03 -5.74 1.44
N PRO A 159 -0.92 -6.00 2.17
CA PRO A 159 -0.77 -7.20 2.97
C PRO A 159 -1.97 -7.41 3.91
N ALA A 160 -2.46 -8.65 3.99
CA ALA A 160 -3.56 -9.01 4.87
C ALA A 160 -3.13 -8.96 6.34
N PHE A 161 -4.05 -8.56 7.22
CA PHE A 161 -3.90 -8.77 8.65
C PHE A 161 -4.86 -9.88 9.12
N TRP A 162 -4.35 -10.81 9.92
CA TRP A 162 -5.08 -12.00 10.36
C TRP A 162 -6.09 -11.66 11.48
N LYS A 163 -7.06 -12.55 11.67
CA LYS A 163 -8.05 -12.52 12.76
C LYS A 163 -7.65 -13.51 13.85
#